data_AF-A0A960A4Y9-F1
#
_entry.id   AF-A0A960A4Y9-F1
#
_cell.length_a   1.000
_cell.length_b   1.000
_cell.length_c   1.000
_cell.angle_alpha   90.00
_cell.angle_beta   90.00
_cell.angle_gamma   90.00
#
_symmetry.space_group_name_H-M   'P 1'
#
loop_
_entity.id
_entity.type
_entity.pdbx_description
1 polymer ?
#
loop_
_entity_poly.entity_id
_entity_poly.type
_entity_poly.pdbx_seq_one_letter_code
_entity_poly.pdbx_strand_id
1 'polypeptide(L)'
;FVVVVSGGTAEGVAMAAPVPQRTLRKRLVTVAEGVQAARGRSLSPFAIGGRKRAFAEPPHMHSSMLFLPGANPHVRVGDEVPVTTRMTTVTVDEVVKHP
;
A
#
# COMPACT_ATOMS: atom_id res chain seq x y z
N PHE A 1 4.90 -6.89 -14.87
CA PHE A 1 5.22 -7.95 -13.90
C PHE A 1 4.34 -7.82 -12.66
N VAL A 2 4.17 -8.92 -11.94
CA VAL A 2 3.62 -8.92 -10.58
C VAL A 2 4.78 -9.09 -9.61
N VAL A 3 4.82 -8.25 -8.59
CA VAL A 3 5.77 -8.37 -7.48
C VAL A 3 4.97 -8.79 -6.26
N VAL A 4 5.37 -9.89 -5.62
CA VAL A 4 4.78 -10.36 -4.38
C VAL A 4 5.67 -9.88 -3.25
N VAL A 5 5.09 -9.17 -2.28
CA VAL A 5 5.80 -8.64 -1.12
C VAL A 5 5.20 -9.20 0.17
N SER A 6 6.06 -9.34 1.18
CA SER A 6 5.60 -9.55 2.55
C SER A 6 4.84 -8.32 3.06
N GLY A 7 3.83 -8.55 3.88
CA GLY A 7 2.96 -7.53 4.43
C GLY A 7 1.61 -7.50 3.74
N GLY A 8 0.59 -7.74 4.53
CA GLY A 8 -0.82 -7.79 4.17
C GLY A 8 -1.68 -7.14 5.25
N THR A 9 -2.94 -7.54 5.32
CA THR A 9 -3.90 -6.92 6.23
C THR A 9 -3.56 -7.17 7.71
N ALA A 10 -2.88 -8.26 8.06
CA ALA A 10 -2.42 -8.54 9.42
C ALA A 10 -1.36 -7.54 9.90
N GLU A 11 -0.54 -7.04 8.98
CA GLU A 11 0.51 -6.05 9.23
C GLU A 11 0.01 -4.60 8.98
N GLY A 12 -1.30 -4.42 8.77
CA GLY A 12 -1.93 -3.11 8.63
C GLY A 12 -1.91 -2.53 7.21
N VAL A 13 -1.57 -3.32 6.20
CA VAL A 13 -1.64 -2.91 4.79
C VAL A 13 -3.10 -2.77 4.36
N ALA A 14 -3.39 -1.71 3.61
CA ALA A 14 -4.74 -1.36 3.13
C ALA A 14 -5.81 -1.20 4.22
N MET A 15 -5.40 -1.07 5.48
CA MET A 15 -6.30 -0.79 6.59
C MET A 15 -6.55 0.71 6.71
N ALA A 16 -7.81 1.10 6.87
CA ALA A 16 -8.20 2.46 7.18
C ALA A 16 -8.48 2.57 8.69
N ALA A 17 -7.84 3.54 9.36
CA ALA A 17 -8.27 3.91 10.70
C ALA A 17 -9.70 4.48 10.66
N PRO A 18 -10.56 4.21 11.64
CA PRO A 18 -11.88 4.83 11.73
C PRO A 18 -11.74 6.36 11.75
N VAL A 19 -12.29 7.05 10.76
CA VAL A 19 -12.25 8.52 10.70
C VAL A 19 -13.65 9.08 10.96
N PRO A 20 -13.86 9.89 12.01
CA PRO A 20 -15.10 10.64 12.14
C PRO A 20 -15.22 11.62 10.95
N GLN A 21 -16.14 11.35 10.03
CA GLN A 21 -16.35 12.19 8.85
C GLN A 21 -17.16 13.45 9.21
N ARG A 22 -16.52 14.43 9.85
CA ARG A 22 -17.18 15.71 10.23
C ARG A 22 -17.14 16.80 9.15
N THR A 23 -16.38 16.67 8.05
CA THR A 23 -16.17 17.80 7.11
C THR A 23 -16.35 17.44 5.63
N LEU A 24 -16.97 18.36 4.88
CA LEU A 24 -17.22 18.28 3.43
C LEU A 24 -15.94 18.04 2.60
N ARG A 25 -14.83 18.66 3.00
CA ARG A 25 -13.53 18.49 2.34
C ARG A 25 -13.04 17.03 2.35
N LYS A 26 -13.25 16.31 3.46
CA LYS A 26 -12.86 14.90 3.55
C LYS A 26 -13.72 14.02 2.65
N ARG A 27 -15.01 14.32 2.51
CA ARG A 27 -15.91 13.62 1.57
C ARG A 27 -15.45 13.78 0.12
N LEU A 28 -14.97 14.97 -0.25
CA LEU A 28 -14.51 15.26 -1.60
C LEU A 28 -13.22 14.49 -1.96
N VAL A 29 -12.30 14.33 -1.00
CA VAL A 29 -11.12 13.47 -1.15
C VAL A 29 -11.52 12.01 -1.32
N THR A 30 -12.46 11.52 -0.52
CA THR A 30 -12.98 10.14 -0.64
C THR A 30 -13.63 9.86 -1.99
N VAL A 31 -14.36 10.84 -2.55
CA VAL A 31 -14.93 10.72 -3.91
C VAL A 31 -13.82 10.62 -4.95
N ALA A 32 -12.77 11.45 -4.86
CA ALA A 32 -11.64 11.39 -5.78
C ALA A 32 -10.87 10.06 -5.70
N GLU A 33 -10.64 9.54 -4.49
CA GLU A 33 -10.05 8.22 -4.26
C GLU A 33 -10.94 7.10 -4.83
N GLY A 34 -12.26 7.20 -4.65
CA GLY A 34 -13.23 6.26 -5.20
C GLY A 34 -13.24 6.22 -6.73
N VAL A 35 -13.16 7.38 -7.39
CA VAL A 35 -13.04 7.48 -8.86
C VAL A 35 -11.70 6.89 -9.34
N GLN A 36 -10.63 7.06 -8.59
CA GLN A 36 -9.33 6.49 -8.93
C GLN A 36 -9.31 4.96 -8.76
N ALA A 37 -9.92 4.44 -7.69
CA ALA A 37 -10.10 3.01 -7.49
C ALA A 37 -10.97 2.37 -8.59
N ALA A 38 -12.00 3.08 -9.06
CA ALA A 38 -12.86 2.63 -10.15
C ALA A 38 -12.15 2.50 -11.52
N ARG A 39 -10.94 3.07 -11.68
CA ARG A 39 -10.09 2.86 -12.88
C ARG A 39 -9.30 1.55 -12.86
N GLY A 40 -9.57 0.67 -11.91
CA GLY A 40 -9.22 -0.75 -11.98
C GLY A 40 -8.00 -1.18 -11.16
N ARG A 41 -7.31 -0.27 -10.45
CA ARG A 41 -6.30 -0.64 -9.44
C ARG A 41 -6.22 0.40 -8.33
N SER A 42 -6.42 -0.01 -7.08
CA SER A 42 -6.17 0.82 -5.91
C SER A 42 -4.67 1.00 -5.69
N LEU A 43 -4.25 2.19 -5.27
CA LEU A 43 -2.84 2.48 -4.99
C LEU A 43 -2.43 1.81 -3.68
N SER A 44 -1.36 1.02 -3.70
CA SER A 44 -0.80 0.39 -2.50
C SER A 44 0.09 1.36 -1.71
N PRO A 45 0.37 1.07 -0.43
CA PRO A 45 1.35 1.84 0.36
C PRO A 45 2.81 1.53 0.00
N PHE A 46 3.07 0.54 -0.85
CA PHE A 46 4.40 0.12 -1.25
C PHE A 46 4.96 0.98 -2.39
N ALA A 47 6.25 1.30 -2.31
CA ALA A 47 6.98 2.04 -3.32
C ALA A 47 8.11 1.19 -3.91
N ILE A 48 8.18 1.16 -5.25
CA ILE A 48 9.29 0.54 -6.00
C ILE A 48 9.79 1.59 -6.98
N GLY A 49 11.11 1.79 -7.09
CA GLY A 49 11.68 2.82 -7.99
C GLY A 49 11.15 4.23 -7.68
N GLY A 50 11.02 4.57 -6.40
CA GLY A 50 10.59 5.90 -5.94
C GLY A 50 9.11 6.25 -6.18
N ARG A 51 8.27 5.32 -6.62
CA ARG A 51 6.84 5.56 -6.87
C ARG A 51 5.97 4.48 -6.26
N LYS A 52 4.81 4.88 -5.73
CA LYS A 52 3.79 3.95 -5.25
C LYS A 52 3.29 3.06 -6.37
N ARG A 53 3.07 1.79 -6.06
CA ARG A 53 2.58 0.78 -7.02
C ARG A 53 1.13 0.43 -6.74
N ALA A 54 0.40 0.13 -7.79
CA ALA A 54 -0.99 -0.29 -7.66
C ALA A 54 -1.04 -1.74 -7.18
N PHE A 55 -2.08 -2.11 -6.42
CA PHE A 55 -2.36 -3.51 -6.15
C PHE A 55 -2.69 -4.23 -7.47
N ALA A 56 -2.16 -5.44 -7.65
CA ALA A 56 -2.54 -6.35 -8.72
C ALA A 56 -3.85 -7.09 -8.39
N GLU A 57 -4.07 -7.37 -7.10
CA GLU A 57 -5.28 -7.92 -6.51
C GLU A 57 -5.43 -7.39 -5.06
N PRO A 58 -6.61 -7.53 -4.43
CA PRO A 58 -6.77 -7.19 -3.01
C PRO A 58 -5.70 -7.89 -2.13
N PRO A 59 -5.16 -7.21 -1.10
CA PRO A 59 -4.14 -7.80 -0.24
C PRO A 59 -4.70 -8.93 0.61
N HIS A 60 -3.90 -9.98 0.80
CA HIS A 60 -4.19 -11.11 1.70
C HIS A 60 -3.66 -10.82 3.10
N MET A 61 -3.80 -11.78 4.02
CA MET A 61 -3.40 -11.57 5.41
C MET A 61 -1.92 -11.21 5.57
N HIS A 62 -1.01 -11.90 4.87
CA HIS A 62 0.44 -11.72 5.05
C HIS A 62 1.19 -11.30 3.78
N SER A 63 0.48 -11.15 2.65
CA SER A 63 1.11 -10.83 1.38
C SER A 63 0.28 -9.87 0.56
N SER A 64 0.99 -9.07 -0.22
CA SER A 64 0.42 -8.12 -1.17
C SER A 64 1.01 -8.35 -2.55
N MET A 65 0.18 -8.26 -3.59
CA MET A 65 0.62 -8.32 -4.98
C MET A 65 0.58 -6.94 -5.62
N LEU A 66 1.70 -6.53 -6.20
CA LEU A 66 1.87 -5.21 -6.80
C LEU A 66 1.99 -5.31 -8.31
N PHE A 67 1.23 -4.49 -9.02
CA PHE A 67 1.34 -4.35 -10.46
C PHE A 67 2.50 -3.41 -10.80
N LEU A 68 3.47 -3.92 -11.54
CA LEU A 68 4.63 -3.16 -12.01
C LEU A 68 4.66 -3.13 -13.55
N PRO A 69 4.39 -1.97 -14.18
CA PRO A 69 4.44 -1.84 -15.63
C PRO A 69 5.89 -1.83 -16.15
N GLY A 70 6.10 -2.35 -17.35
CA GLY A 70 7.40 -2.33 -18.04
C GLY A 70 8.12 -3.69 -18.09
N ALA A 71 9.25 -3.74 -18.80
CA ALA A 71 10.06 -4.93 -19.08
C ALA A 71 11.19 -5.19 -18.06
N ASN A 72 11.58 -4.19 -17.26
CA ASN A 72 12.56 -4.35 -16.20
C ASN A 72 12.03 -3.75 -14.89
N PRO A 73 11.72 -4.58 -13.88
CA PRO A 73 11.12 -4.12 -12.64
C PRO A 73 12.10 -3.38 -11.72
N HIS A 74 13.42 -3.47 -11.97
CA HIS A 74 14.47 -2.94 -11.07
C HIS A 74 14.28 -3.33 -9.59
N VAL A 75 13.65 -4.49 -9.36
CA VAL A 75 13.47 -5.13 -8.07
C VAL A 75 13.71 -6.62 -8.26
N ARG A 76 14.35 -7.24 -7.28
CA ARG A 76 14.73 -8.66 -7.25
C ARG A 76 14.12 -9.33 -6.02
N VAL A 77 14.03 -10.65 -6.09
CA VAL A 77 13.65 -11.45 -4.92
C VAL A 77 14.68 -11.23 -3.82
N GLY A 78 14.20 -10.91 -2.61
CA GLY A 78 15.04 -10.59 -1.46
C GLY A 78 15.25 -9.09 -1.23
N ASP A 79 14.87 -8.22 -2.17
CA ASP A 79 14.93 -6.77 -1.95
C ASP A 79 13.90 -6.33 -0.90
N GLU A 80 14.31 -5.43 -0.01
CA GLU A 80 13.40 -4.73 0.87
C GLU A 80 12.59 -3.69 0.09
N VAL A 81 11.26 -3.73 0.24
CA VAL A 81 10.35 -2.81 -0.44
C VAL A 81 9.83 -1.78 0.56
N PRO A 82 10.13 -0.48 0.37
CA PRO A 82 9.61 0.56 1.23
C PRO A 82 8.08 0.56 1.27
N VAL A 83 7.52 0.63 2.48
CA VAL A 83 6.08 0.71 2.71
C VAL A 83 5.78 1.88 3.65
N THR A 84 4.70 2.61 3.37
CA THR A 84 4.22 3.68 4.26
C THR A 84 2.82 3.36 4.76
N THR A 85 2.73 2.84 5.97
CA THR A 85 1.48 2.57 6.68
C THR A 85 1.23 3.59 7.78
N ARG A 86 0.04 3.54 8.40
CA ARG A 86 -0.25 4.32 9.61
C ARG A 86 0.25 3.57 10.84
N MET A 87 0.87 4.31 11.76
CA MET A 87 1.30 3.75 13.05
C MET A 87 0.13 3.22 13.91
N THR A 88 -1.11 3.64 13.63
CA THR A 88 -2.30 3.19 14.37
C THR A 88 -2.84 1.84 13.92
N THR A 89 -2.36 1.30 12.79
CA THR A 89 -2.86 0.04 12.22
C THR A 89 -1.76 -0.98 11.97
N VAL A 90 -0.49 -0.58 12.10
CA VAL A 90 0.66 -1.45 11.87
C VAL A 90 1.00 -2.22 13.16
N THR A 91 1.34 -3.49 13.00
CA THR A 91 1.98 -4.30 14.04
C THR A 91 3.39 -4.57 13.55
N VAL A 92 4.39 -4.07 14.28
CA VAL A 92 5.81 -4.25 13.92
C VAL A 92 6.45 -5.25 14.88
N ASP A 93 7.28 -6.14 14.35
CA ASP A 93 8.08 -7.07 15.16
C ASP A 93 9.25 -6.34 15.83
N GLU A 94 9.81 -5.33 15.17
CA GLU A 94 10.98 -4.58 15.63
C GLU A 94 10.87 -3.08 15.30
N VAL A 95 11.37 -2.24 16.21
CA VAL A 95 11.57 -0.80 15.98
C VAL A 95 13.07 -0.51 16.02
N VAL A 96 13.65 -0.27 14.85
CA VAL A 96 15.05 0.11 14.70
C VAL A 96 15.17 1.64 14.74
N LYS A 97 16.04 2.17 15.60
CA LYS A 97 16.36 3.61 15.61
C LYS A 97 17.36 3.89 14.50
N HIS A 98 17.11 4.94 13.71
CA HIS A 98 18.15 5.47 12.82
C HIS A 98 19.35 5.95 13.68
N PRO A 99 20.59 5.74 13.21
CA PRO A 99 21.80 6.18 13.90
C PRO A 99 21.87 7.71 14.05
#